data_AF-A0ABD6SAU6-F1
#
_entry.id   AF-A0ABD6SAU6-F1
#
_cell.length_a   1.000
_cell.length_b   1.000
_cell.length_c   1.000
_cell.angle_alpha   90.00
_cell.angle_beta   90.00
_cell.angle_gamma   90.00
#
_symmetry.space_group_name_H-M   'P 1'
#
loop_
_entity.id
_entity.type
_entity.pdbx_description
1 polymer ?
#
loop_
_entity_poly.entity_id
_entity_poly.type
_entity_poly.pdbx_seq_one_letter_code
_entity_poly.pdbx_strand_id
1 'polypeptide(L)'
;MAKITKKQQKTFEQEVHKIMEQYGCIEEENSSYTHAVDTSVGKVLICVEDNTGSTVYAVYVYFEDHEKAVQKGLCRSSNAKYNILSFNVLDVLLVFNQLLRKIV
;
A
#
# COMPACT_ATOMS: atom_id res chain seq x y z
N MET A 1 -16.26 -14.46 9.82
CA MET A 1 -14.81 -14.23 9.75
C MET A 1 -14.32 -13.76 11.11
N ALA A 2 -13.15 -14.24 11.55
CA ALA A 2 -12.54 -13.78 12.81
C ALA A 2 -11.98 -12.37 12.64
N LYS A 3 -12.00 -11.58 13.72
CA LYS A 3 -11.35 -10.27 13.74
C LYS A 3 -9.84 -10.42 13.74
N ILE A 4 -9.16 -9.47 13.11
CA ILE A 4 -7.69 -9.39 13.08
C ILE A 4 -7.20 -9.11 14.49
N THR A 5 -6.30 -9.96 14.97
CA THR A 5 -5.62 -9.78 16.26
C THR A 5 -4.42 -8.85 16.11
N LYS A 6 -4.01 -8.21 17.22
CA LYS A 6 -2.81 -7.37 17.27
C LYS A 6 -1.54 -8.10 16.77
N LYS A 7 -1.42 -9.41 17.04
CA LYS A 7 -0.30 -10.23 16.55
C LYS A 7 -0.34 -10.36 15.03
N GLN A 8 -1.51 -10.64 14.46
CA GLN A 8 -1.68 -10.76 13.01
C GLN A 8 -1.44 -9.43 12.30
N GLN A 9 -1.95 -8.32 12.85
CA GLN A 9 -1.71 -6.98 12.31
C GLN A 9 -0.20 -6.67 12.28
N LYS A 10 0.52 -6.90 13.38
CA LYS A 10 1.96 -6.69 13.43
C LYS A 10 2.72 -7.55 12.42
N THR A 11 2.34 -8.83 12.27
CA THR A 11 2.94 -9.71 11.26
C THR A 11 2.69 -9.19 9.86
N PHE A 12 1.47 -8.73 9.56
CA PHE A 12 1.11 -8.15 8.28
C PHE A 12 1.95 -6.89 7.97
N GLU A 13 2.03 -5.95 8.91
CA GLU A 13 2.86 -4.75 8.77
C GLU A 13 4.33 -5.08 8.47
N GLN A 14 4.89 -6.08 9.16
CA GLN A 14 6.26 -6.54 8.91
C GLN A 14 6.45 -7.11 7.50
N GLU A 15 5.48 -7.88 6.99
CA GLU A 15 5.56 -8.43 5.63
C GLU A 15 5.40 -7.32 4.57
N VAL A 16 4.51 -6.35 4.79
CA VAL A 16 4.40 -5.18 3.90
C VAL A 16 5.69 -4.36 3.91
N HIS A 17 6.31 -4.16 5.09
CA HIS A 17 7.58 -3.46 5.23
C HIS A 17 8.70 -4.15 4.43
N LYS A 18 8.85 -5.48 4.56
CA LYS A 18 9.85 -6.23 3.79
C LYS A 18 9.67 -6.08 2.28
N ILE A 19 8.43 -6.07 1.79
CA ILE A 19 8.15 -5.82 0.37
C ILE A 19 8.59 -4.40 0.02
N MET A 20 8.21 -3.39 0.80
CA MET A 20 8.58 -1.99 0.55
C MET A 20 10.10 -1.79 0.49
N GLU A 21 10.87 -2.39 1.41
CA GLU A 21 12.33 -2.37 1.40
C GLU A 21 12.93 -2.93 0.10
N GLN A 22 12.37 -4.03 -0.43
CA GLN A 22 12.85 -4.63 -1.68
C GLN A 22 12.74 -3.68 -2.89
N TYR A 23 11.80 -2.74 -2.84
CA TYR A 23 11.59 -1.74 -3.90
C TYR A 23 12.19 -0.38 -3.57
N GLY A 24 12.99 -0.26 -2.50
CA GLY A 24 13.67 0.97 -2.13
C GLY A 24 12.75 2.06 -1.57
N CYS A 25 11.61 1.68 -0.97
CA CYS A 25 10.76 2.64 -0.28
C CYS A 25 11.49 3.20 0.95
N ILE A 26 11.31 4.50 1.22
CA ILE A 26 11.86 5.21 2.37
C ILE A 26 10.73 5.65 3.31
N GLU A 27 10.98 5.63 4.60
CA GLU A 27 10.05 6.16 5.60
C GLU A 27 10.04 7.70 5.54
N GLU A 28 8.85 8.30 5.49
CA GLU A 28 8.70 9.77 5.52
C GLU A 28 8.12 10.23 6.85
N GLU A 29 8.74 11.24 7.46
CA GLU A 29 8.39 11.75 8.79
C GLU A 29 7.12 12.62 8.82
N ASN A 30 6.31 12.69 7.76
CA ASN A 30 5.12 13.55 7.76
C ASN A 30 3.90 12.95 7.03
N SER A 31 2.79 12.87 7.77
CA SER A 31 1.40 12.58 7.35
C SER A 31 0.90 11.14 7.53
N SER A 32 -0.40 10.94 7.27
CA SER A 32 -1.14 9.68 7.31
C SER A 32 -0.59 8.58 6.37
N TYR A 33 0.49 8.83 5.62
CA TYR A 33 1.22 7.88 4.79
C TYR A 33 2.67 7.85 5.26
N THR A 34 3.15 6.68 5.67
CA THR A 34 4.41 6.53 6.39
C THR A 34 5.58 6.17 5.47
N HIS A 35 5.31 5.76 4.24
CA HIS A 35 6.35 5.36 3.29
C HIS A 35 6.19 6.07 1.95
N ALA A 36 7.30 6.36 1.30
CA ALA A 36 7.34 6.89 -0.05
C ALA A 36 8.30 6.11 -0.94
N VAL A 37 8.04 6.09 -2.24
CA VAL A 37 8.94 5.53 -3.25
C VAL A 37 8.88 6.38 -4.51
N ASP A 38 10.06 6.67 -5.07
CA ASP A 38 10.18 7.30 -6.38
C ASP A 38 9.99 6.26 -7.46
N THR A 39 9.06 6.51 -8.38
CA THR A 39 8.65 5.52 -9.38
C THR A 39 8.61 6.10 -10.79
N SER A 40 8.43 5.24 -11.78
CA SER A 40 8.19 5.66 -13.17
C SER A 40 6.92 6.50 -13.35
N VAL A 41 6.03 6.54 -12.35
CA VAL A 41 4.80 7.36 -12.34
C VAL A 41 4.86 8.52 -11.34
N GLY A 42 6.07 8.93 -10.93
CA GLY A 42 6.27 9.97 -9.93
C GLY A 42 6.40 9.37 -8.52
N LYS A 43 6.39 10.23 -7.51
CA LYS A 43 6.46 9.81 -6.11
C LYS A 43 5.13 9.19 -5.68
N VAL A 44 5.21 8.06 -4.99
CA VAL A 44 4.06 7.31 -4.50
C VAL A 44 4.15 7.20 -2.98
N LEU A 45 3.07 7.55 -2.30
CA LEU A 45 2.95 7.49 -0.84
C LEU A 45 2.13 6.28 -0.42
N ILE A 46 2.58 5.56 0.59
CA ILE A 46 2.02 4.27 1.01
C ILE A 46 1.70 4.33 2.51
N CYS A 47 0.51 3.86 2.86
CA CYS A 47 0.03 3.73 4.22
C CYS A 47 -0.48 2.31 4.47
N VAL A 48 -0.03 1.71 5.58
CA VAL A 48 -0.61 0.48 6.12
C VAL A 48 -1.46 0.87 7.32
N GLU A 49 -2.78 0.69 7.24
CA GLU A 49 -3.67 1.04 8.35
C GLU A 49 -3.63 -0.03 9.46
N ASP A 50 -3.53 0.41 10.72
CA ASP A 50 -3.78 -0.44 11.88
C ASP A 50 -5.26 -0.85 11.90
N ASN A 51 -5.52 -2.07 11.48
CA ASN A 51 -6.85 -2.66 11.39
C ASN A 51 -7.10 -3.69 12.49
N THR A 52 -6.44 -3.56 13.64
CA THR A 52 -6.71 -4.41 14.80
C THR A 52 -8.21 -4.36 15.17
N GLY A 53 -8.87 -5.53 15.23
CA GLY A 53 -10.30 -5.63 15.48
C GLY A 53 -11.20 -5.50 14.24
N SER A 54 -10.64 -5.19 13.07
CA SER A 54 -11.30 -5.26 11.76
C SER A 54 -11.38 -6.70 11.24
N THR A 55 -12.03 -6.91 10.10
CA THR A 55 -12.05 -8.19 9.38
C THR A 55 -11.21 -8.18 8.10
N VAL A 56 -10.69 -7.00 7.71
CA VAL A 56 -9.95 -6.79 6.46
C VAL A 56 -8.58 -6.20 6.74
N TYR A 57 -7.60 -6.67 5.98
CA TYR A 57 -6.27 -6.07 5.89
C TYR A 57 -6.30 -4.98 4.81
N ALA A 58 -5.57 -3.90 5.04
CA ALA A 58 -5.60 -2.74 4.16
C ALA A 58 -4.21 -2.14 3.90
N VAL A 59 -3.93 -1.84 2.63
CA VAL A 59 -2.83 -0.96 2.21
C VAL A 59 -3.42 0.12 1.30
N TYR A 60 -3.08 1.37 1.57
CA TYR A 60 -3.49 2.52 0.77
C TYR A 60 -2.29 3.11 0.07
N VAL A 61 -2.47 3.37 -1.22
CA VAL A 61 -1.43 3.93 -2.09
C VAL A 61 -1.96 5.21 -2.70
N TYR A 62 -1.19 6.27 -2.60
CA TYR A 62 -1.48 7.59 -3.17
C TYR A 62 -0.41 7.95 -4.20
N PHE A 63 -0.83 8.41 -5.38
CA PHE A 63 0.07 8.83 -6.45
C PHE A 63 0.15 10.36 -6.50
N GLU A 64 1.34 10.94 -6.34
CA GLU A 64 1.50 12.40 -6.45
C GLU A 64 1.19 12.91 -7.86
N ASP A 65 1.69 12.21 -8.89
CA ASP A 65 1.35 12.49 -10.30
C ASP A 65 0.10 11.70 -10.71
N HIS A 66 -1.05 12.25 -10.32
CA HIS A 66 -2.36 11.67 -10.59
C HIS A 66 -2.62 11.44 -12.08
N GLU A 67 -2.28 12.40 -12.95
CA GLU A 67 -2.56 12.30 -14.38
C GLU A 67 -1.81 11.13 -15.01
N LYS A 68 -0.52 10.97 -14.68
CA LYS A 68 0.30 9.87 -15.17
C LYS A 68 -0.15 8.52 -14.62
N ALA A 69 -0.57 8.47 -13.36
CA ALA A 69 -1.11 7.26 -12.75
C ALA A 69 -2.43 6.82 -13.42
N VAL A 70 -3.30 7.77 -13.78
CA VAL A 70 -4.55 7.50 -14.54
C VAL A 70 -4.22 6.97 -15.94
N GLN A 71 -3.27 7.60 -16.65
CA GLN A 71 -2.85 7.13 -17.99
C GLN A 71 -2.31 5.70 -17.98
N LYS A 72 -1.62 5.28 -16.90
CA LYS A 72 -1.14 3.90 -16.73
C LYS A 72 -2.18 2.93 -16.14
N GLY A 73 -3.40 3.39 -15.89
CA GLY A 73 -4.49 2.60 -15.31
C GLY A 73 -4.17 2.11 -13.90
N LEU A 74 -3.51 2.94 -13.08
CA LEU A 74 -3.12 2.61 -11.71
C LEU A 74 -4.13 3.13 -10.67
N CYS A 75 -4.88 4.17 -10.99
CA CYS A 75 -5.91 4.72 -10.12
C CYS A 75 -7.08 5.27 -10.95
N ARG A 76 -8.19 5.59 -10.27
CA ARG A 76 -9.32 6.28 -10.90
C ARG A 76 -9.04 7.77 -10.97
N SER A 77 -9.56 8.42 -12.01
CA SER A 77 -9.45 9.87 -12.24
C SER A 77 -10.03 10.75 -11.13
N SER A 78 -10.75 10.18 -10.17
CA SER A 78 -11.46 10.92 -9.13
C SER A 78 -10.67 11.13 -7.84
N ASN A 79 -9.59 10.38 -7.56
CA ASN A 79 -9.00 10.41 -6.22
C ASN A 79 -7.50 10.10 -6.08
N ALA A 80 -6.76 9.86 -7.17
CA ALA A 80 -5.32 9.55 -7.13
C ALA A 80 -4.92 8.40 -6.17
N LYS A 81 -5.88 7.55 -5.78
CA LYS A 81 -5.70 6.51 -4.76
C LYS A 81 -5.92 5.13 -5.34
N TYR A 82 -5.18 4.16 -4.81
CA TYR A 82 -5.38 2.75 -5.01
C TYR A 82 -5.43 2.05 -3.65
N ASN A 83 -6.56 1.41 -3.36
CA ASN A 83 -6.81 0.76 -2.08
C ASN A 83 -6.75 -0.75 -2.28
N ILE A 84 -5.96 -1.43 -1.45
CA ILE A 84 -5.83 -2.88 -1.47
C ILE A 84 -6.46 -3.41 -0.19
N LEU A 85 -7.62 -4.06 -0.33
CA LEU A 85 -8.44 -4.51 0.79
C LEU A 85 -8.83 -5.98 0.58
N SER A 86 -8.54 -6.85 1.55
CA SER A 86 -9.02 -8.24 1.53
C SER A 86 -9.15 -8.82 2.93
N PHE A 87 -10.01 -9.84 3.06
CA PHE A 87 -10.11 -10.66 4.26
C PHE A 87 -8.92 -11.63 4.40
N ASN A 88 -8.17 -11.86 3.31
CA ASN A 88 -7.00 -12.72 3.29
C ASN A 88 -5.73 -11.88 3.12
N VAL A 89 -4.79 -12.06 4.04
CA VAL A 89 -3.50 -11.36 4.06
C VAL A 89 -2.68 -11.61 2.79
N LEU A 90 -2.71 -12.84 2.26
CA LEU A 90 -1.90 -13.22 1.09
C LEU A 90 -2.35 -12.47 -0.16
N ASP A 91 -3.65 -12.22 -0.30
CA ASP A 91 -4.18 -11.47 -1.45
C ASP A 91 -3.69 -10.02 -1.40
N VAL A 92 -3.68 -9.40 -0.22
CA VAL A 92 -3.18 -8.02 -0.06
C VAL A 92 -1.70 -7.95 -0.40
N LEU A 93 -0.88 -8.85 0.15
CA LEU A 93 0.56 -8.89 -0.11
C LEU A 93 0.87 -9.14 -1.59
N LEU A 94 0.14 -10.05 -2.24
CA LEU A 94 0.32 -10.36 -3.67
C LEU A 94 -0.02 -9.14 -4.55
N VAL A 95 -1.18 -8.53 -4.33
CA VAL A 95 -1.61 -7.36 -5.12
C VAL A 95 -0.67 -6.18 -4.89
N PHE A 96 -0.23 -5.96 -3.64
CA PHE A 96 0.70 -4.90 -3.32
C PHE A 96 2.06 -5.09 -3.99
N ASN A 97 2.63 -6.31 -3.93
CA ASN A 97 3.89 -6.62 -4.61
C ASN A 97 3.77 -6.46 -6.15
N GLN A 98 2.66 -6.90 -6.74
CA GLN A 98 2.41 -6.71 -8.17
C GLN A 98 2.30 -5.23 -8.56
N LEU A 99 1.66 -4.42 -7.72
CA LEU A 99 1.56 -2.98 -7.92
C LEU A 99 2.94 -2.34 -7.91
N LEU A 100 3.75 -2.59 -6.87
CA LEU A 100 5.10 -2.05 -6.75
C LEU A 100 5.98 -2.42 -7.96
N ARG A 101 5.93 -3.69 -8.39
CA ARG A 101 6.63 -4.16 -9.60
C ARG A 101 6.23 -3.44 -10.89
N LYS A 102 5.00 -2.92 -10.97
CA LYS A 102 4.50 -2.23 -12.17
C LYS A 102 4.95 -0.77 -12.19
N ILE A 103 5.19 -0.17 -11.04
CA ILE A 103 5.41 1.28 -10.92
C ILE A 103 6.90 1.62 -10.76
N VAL A 104 7.65 0.82 -10.02
CA VAL A 104 9.12 0.90 -9.89
C VAL A 104 9.78 0.27 -11.12
#